data_AF-A0A3D0FPU1-F1
#
_entry.id   AF-A0A3D0FPU1-F1
#
_cell.length_a   1.000
_cell.length_b   1.000
_cell.length_c   1.000
_cell.angle_alpha   90.00
_cell.angle_beta   90.00
_cell.angle_gamma   90.00
#
_symmetry.space_group_name_H-M   'P 1'
#
loop_
_entity.id
_entity.type
_entity.pdbx_description
1 polymer ?
#
loop_
_entity_poly.entity_id
_entity_poly.type
_entity_poly.pdbx_seq_one_letter_code
_entity_poly.pdbx_strand_id
1 'polypeptide(L)'
;MNEHVNTLITELQNATFKLDAILDVYQENLDYFNEVDRRKITDFKVIFERKREAIDASINSFVRFIKKSFAPSQKDILKEKALQKLHNDFPDFDSWDENVKHALLDRELKTLFSRQSVNASSKRPTTGESVYLDNPNTDQPHSINENFVFSKPYKIEFLSKEYAVKNWRDVLCVIANSLYTDNPAPLNSYIVNDDSKKPKFAESILPNYRRPIEIAKGIYTDANRNATDMLNLCRLLLQIYSIDEDEITIYLSKIAKNE
;
A
#
# COMPACT_ATOMS: atom_id res chain seq x y z
N MET A 1 -8.23 5.22 29.71
CA MET A 1 -8.54 4.05 28.84
C MET A 1 -7.34 3.64 28.00
N ASN A 2 -6.70 4.55 27.25
CA ASN A 2 -5.50 4.25 26.45
C ASN A 2 -4.31 3.72 27.27
N GLU A 3 -4.12 4.22 28.50
CA GLU A 3 -2.99 3.82 29.35
C GLU A 3 -3.08 2.34 29.78
N HIS A 4 -4.26 1.90 30.23
CA HIS A 4 -4.53 0.50 30.58
C HIS A 4 -4.34 -0.46 29.38
N VAL A 5 -4.77 -0.04 28.19
CA VAL A 5 -4.59 -0.81 26.95
C VAL A 5 -3.10 -0.93 26.59
N ASN A 6 -2.32 0.13 26.78
CA ASN A 6 -0.87 0.11 26.55
C ASN A 6 -0.14 -0.78 27.56
N THR A 7 -0.56 -0.78 28.82
CA THR A 7 -0.03 -1.71 29.84
C THR A 7 -0.29 -3.16 29.43
N LEU A 8 -1.51 -3.50 29.02
CA LEU A 8 -1.87 -4.85 28.56
C LEU A 8 -1.08 -5.29 27.31
N ILE A 9 -0.87 -4.38 26.35
CA ILE A 9 -0.03 -4.65 25.18
C ILE A 9 1.41 -4.95 25.62
N THR A 10 1.93 -4.20 26.58
CA THR A 10 3.29 -4.37 27.11
C THR A 10 3.43 -5.69 27.85
N GLU A 11 2.44 -6.08 28.65
CA GLU A 11 2.41 -7.39 29.33
C GLU A 11 2.34 -8.56 28.35
N LEU A 12 1.52 -8.45 27.29
CA LEU A 12 1.42 -9.44 26.22
C LEU A 12 2.74 -9.61 25.47
N GLN A 13 3.42 -8.50 25.17
CA GLN A 13 4.75 -8.53 24.56
C GLN A 13 5.80 -9.05 25.53
N ASN A 14 5.64 -8.83 26.84
CA ASN A 14 6.58 -9.34 27.84
C ASN A 14 6.41 -10.83 28.14
N ALA A 15 5.25 -11.42 27.82
CA ALA A 15 5.01 -12.85 28.01
C ALA A 15 5.93 -13.73 27.13
N THR A 16 6.44 -13.21 26.02
CA THR A 16 7.35 -13.94 25.12
C THR A 16 8.74 -14.11 25.74
N PHE A 17 9.21 -13.18 26.57
CA PHE A 17 10.47 -13.33 27.31
C PHE A 17 10.41 -14.46 28.35
N LYS A 18 9.21 -14.84 28.83
CA LYS A 18 9.07 -16.00 29.73
C LYS A 18 9.29 -17.33 29.00
N LEU A 19 9.21 -17.36 27.68
CA LEU A 19 9.53 -18.55 26.90
C LEU A 19 11.03 -18.83 26.91
N ASP A 20 11.87 -17.78 26.88
CA ASP A 20 13.34 -17.94 26.91
C ASP A 20 13.81 -18.63 28.20
N ALA A 21 13.15 -18.37 29.34
CA ALA A 21 13.41 -19.08 30.59
C ALA A 21 13.12 -20.60 30.52
N ILE A 22 12.21 -21.05 29.65
CA ILE A 22 11.93 -22.48 29.44
C ILE A 22 13.10 -23.14 28.69
N LEU A 23 13.71 -22.41 27.74
CA LEU A 23 14.88 -22.88 27.02
C LEU A 23 16.08 -23.03 27.95
N ASP A 24 16.26 -22.10 28.89
CA ASP A 24 17.34 -22.15 29.88
C ASP A 24 17.20 -23.37 30.81
N VAL A 25 16.01 -23.58 31.38
CA VAL A 25 15.73 -24.76 32.24
C VAL A 25 15.92 -26.08 31.48
N TYR A 26 15.58 -26.13 30.20
CA TYR A 26 15.79 -27.32 29.38
C TYR A 26 17.28 -27.61 29.15
N GLN A 27 18.10 -26.56 28.97
CA GLN A 27 19.55 -26.70 28.77
C GLN A 27 20.29 -27.13 30.04
N GLU A 28 19.84 -26.68 31.21
CA GLU A 28 20.46 -27.05 32.51
C GLU A 28 20.39 -28.55 32.82
N ASN A 29 19.45 -29.27 32.22
CA ASN A 29 19.20 -30.69 32.49
C ASN A 29 19.92 -31.64 31.52
N LEU A 30 20.83 -31.16 30.67
CA LEU A 30 21.45 -31.94 29.60
C LEU A 30 22.97 -31.95 29.69
N ASP A 31 23.57 -33.13 29.49
CA ASP A 31 25.03 -33.29 29.45
C ASP A 31 25.56 -32.89 28.07
N TYR A 32 26.28 -31.77 28.02
CA TYR A 32 26.85 -31.23 26.80
C TYR A 32 27.90 -32.14 26.14
N PHE A 33 28.54 -33.03 26.92
CA PHE A 33 29.56 -33.94 26.41
C PHE A 33 28.96 -35.21 25.78
N ASN A 34 27.70 -35.53 26.09
CA ASN A 34 26.97 -36.64 25.50
C ASN A 34 26.48 -36.29 24.08
N GLU A 35 26.85 -37.08 23.07
CA GLU A 35 26.41 -36.88 21.68
C GLU A 35 24.90 -36.99 21.50
N VAL A 36 24.23 -37.86 22.28
CA VAL A 36 22.78 -38.05 22.23
C VAL A 36 22.07 -36.80 22.73
N ASP A 37 22.56 -36.21 23.81
CA ASP A 37 21.95 -35.01 24.40
C ASP A 37 22.24 -33.76 23.56
N ARG A 38 23.41 -33.67 22.90
CA ARG A 38 23.68 -32.62 21.90
C ARG A 38 22.69 -32.61 20.74
N ARG A 39 22.31 -33.79 20.23
CA ARG A 39 21.28 -33.90 19.18
C ARG A 39 19.92 -33.47 19.71
N LYS A 40 19.51 -33.92 20.91
CA LYS A 40 18.25 -33.50 21.54
C LYS A 40 18.16 -31.99 21.74
N ILE A 41 19.24 -31.32 22.16
CA ILE A 41 19.28 -29.85 22.29
C ILE A 41 19.04 -29.18 20.94
N THR A 42 19.68 -29.68 19.88
CA THR A 42 19.58 -29.11 18.54
C THR A 42 18.16 -29.24 18.00
N ASP A 43 17.57 -30.45 18.11
CA ASP A 43 16.20 -30.72 17.67
C ASP A 43 15.18 -29.92 18.48
N PHE A 44 15.37 -29.84 19.80
CA PHE A 44 14.54 -29.04 20.68
C PHE A 44 14.59 -27.56 20.30
N LYS A 45 15.77 -26.99 20.07
CA LYS A 45 15.92 -25.58 19.66
C LYS A 45 15.16 -25.27 18.37
N VAL A 46 15.26 -26.13 17.38
CA VAL A 46 14.53 -25.95 16.11
C VAL A 46 13.01 -25.97 16.33
N ILE A 47 12.50 -26.92 17.12
CA ILE A 47 11.07 -27.01 17.43
C ILE A 47 10.62 -25.81 18.28
N PHE A 48 11.42 -25.43 19.27
CA PHE A 48 11.17 -24.33 20.19
C PHE A 48 11.08 -22.98 19.44
N GLU A 49 12.05 -22.65 18.60
CA GLU A 49 12.02 -21.41 17.81
C GLU A 49 10.81 -21.37 16.88
N ARG A 50 10.48 -22.47 16.20
CA ARG A 50 9.29 -22.54 15.36
C ARG A 50 8.00 -22.29 16.14
N LYS A 51 7.90 -22.79 17.38
CA LYS A 51 6.74 -22.57 18.24
C LYS A 51 6.70 -21.15 18.79
N ARG A 52 7.86 -20.58 19.14
CA ARG A 52 8.02 -19.19 19.58
C ARG A 52 7.58 -18.22 18.50
N GLU A 53 8.06 -18.38 17.26
CA GLU A 53 7.64 -17.58 16.10
C GLU A 53 6.12 -17.61 15.89
N ALA A 54 5.49 -18.79 16.07
CA ALA A 54 4.04 -18.92 15.94
C ALA A 54 3.27 -18.17 17.05
N ILE A 55 3.79 -18.18 18.28
CA ILE A 55 3.24 -17.42 19.40
C ILE A 55 3.42 -15.92 19.16
N ASP A 56 4.61 -15.49 18.73
CA ASP A 56 4.91 -14.09 18.41
C ASP A 56 4.00 -13.56 17.28
N ALA A 57 3.79 -14.36 16.24
CA ALA A 57 2.87 -13.99 15.16
C ALA A 57 1.43 -13.80 15.67
N SER A 58 0.99 -14.68 16.58
CA SER A 58 -0.34 -14.61 17.19
C SER A 58 -0.49 -13.39 18.09
N ILE A 59 0.49 -13.11 18.94
CA ILE A 59 0.53 -11.91 19.80
C ILE A 59 0.52 -10.64 18.96
N ASN A 60 1.35 -10.57 17.92
CA ASN A 60 1.42 -9.41 17.04
C ASN A 60 0.11 -9.17 16.27
N SER A 61 -0.57 -10.24 15.85
CA SER A 61 -1.90 -10.16 15.26
C SER A 61 -2.93 -9.57 16.25
N PHE A 62 -2.92 -10.05 17.48
CA PHE A 62 -3.82 -9.58 18.53
C PHE A 62 -3.54 -8.12 18.95
N VAL A 63 -2.27 -7.74 19.09
CA VAL A 63 -1.86 -6.35 19.33
C VAL A 63 -2.34 -5.44 18.21
N ARG A 64 -2.21 -5.87 16.94
CA ARG A 64 -2.73 -5.12 15.79
C ARG A 64 -4.24 -4.96 15.85
N PHE A 65 -4.95 -6.01 16.26
CA PHE A 65 -6.40 -5.96 16.46
C PHE A 65 -6.78 -4.94 17.55
N ILE A 66 -6.17 -5.00 18.74
CA ILE A 66 -6.41 -4.05 19.83
C ILE A 66 -6.15 -2.62 19.36
N LYS A 67 -4.99 -2.35 18.76
CA LYS A 67 -4.64 -1.01 18.26
C LYS A 67 -5.65 -0.48 17.25
N LYS A 68 -6.24 -1.35 16.43
CA LYS A 68 -7.29 -0.98 15.46
C LYS A 68 -8.64 -0.74 16.14
N SER A 69 -9.02 -1.59 17.09
CA SER A 69 -10.31 -1.51 17.79
C SER A 69 -10.42 -0.31 18.72
N PHE A 70 -9.30 0.13 19.28
CA PHE A 70 -9.22 1.31 20.16
C PHE A 70 -8.56 2.52 19.47
N ALA A 71 -8.35 2.48 18.15
CA ALA A 71 -7.89 3.65 17.42
C ALA A 71 -8.97 4.75 17.49
N PRO A 72 -8.59 6.02 17.74
CA PRO A 72 -9.54 7.13 17.69
C PRO A 72 -10.19 7.16 16.30
N SER A 73 -11.51 7.35 16.26
CA SER A 73 -12.21 7.37 14.97
C SER A 73 -11.73 8.57 14.15
N GLN A 74 -11.90 8.50 12.83
CA GLN A 74 -11.58 9.63 11.95
C GLN A 74 -12.29 10.93 12.40
N LYS A 75 -13.50 10.80 12.97
CA LYS A 75 -14.27 11.91 13.52
C LYS A 75 -13.60 12.48 14.78
N ASP A 76 -13.08 11.63 15.65
CA ASP A 76 -12.40 12.04 16.87
C ASP A 76 -11.07 12.74 16.56
N ILE A 77 -10.30 12.20 15.62
CA ILE A 77 -9.05 12.80 15.12
C ILE A 77 -9.31 14.19 14.52
N LEU A 78 -10.40 14.33 13.75
CA LEU A 78 -10.78 15.61 13.15
C LEU A 78 -11.23 16.62 14.20
N LYS A 79 -11.99 16.16 15.21
CA LYS A 79 -12.43 17.01 16.32
C LYS A 79 -11.24 17.53 17.11
N GLU A 80 -10.27 16.68 17.41
CA GLU A 80 -9.04 17.06 18.11
C GLU A 80 -8.22 18.07 17.29
N LYS A 81 -8.08 17.86 15.98
CA LYS A 81 -7.42 18.83 15.09
C LYS A 81 -8.15 20.17 15.02
N ALA A 82 -9.48 20.15 14.98
CA ALA A 82 -10.28 21.37 14.98
C ALA A 82 -10.09 22.14 16.30
N LEU A 83 -10.13 21.45 17.44
CA LEU A 83 -9.86 22.04 18.76
C LEU A 83 -8.46 22.65 18.82
N GLN A 84 -7.44 21.90 18.42
CA GLN A 84 -6.06 22.37 18.47
C GLN A 84 -5.86 23.61 17.61
N LYS A 85 -6.51 23.68 16.44
CA LYS A 85 -6.52 24.89 15.61
C LYS A 85 -7.21 26.06 16.32
N LEU A 86 -8.37 25.83 16.93
CA LEU A 86 -9.11 26.87 17.64
C LEU A 86 -8.34 27.41 18.85
N HIS A 87 -7.64 26.57 19.61
CA HIS A 87 -6.76 27.01 20.70
C HIS A 87 -5.55 27.82 20.20
N ASN A 88 -5.00 27.45 19.04
CA ASN A 88 -3.89 28.20 18.45
C ASN A 88 -4.33 29.57 17.92
N ASP A 89 -5.51 29.62 17.29
CA ASP A 89 -6.07 30.85 16.71
C ASP A 89 -6.65 31.77 17.81
N PHE A 90 -7.13 31.19 18.91
CA PHE A 90 -7.75 31.90 20.04
C PHE A 90 -7.26 31.32 21.38
N PRO A 91 -6.24 31.93 22.02
CA PRO A 91 -5.69 31.45 23.29
C PRO A 91 -6.70 31.37 24.44
N ASP A 92 -7.71 32.25 24.42
CA ASP A 92 -8.79 32.30 25.43
C ASP A 92 -10.02 31.47 25.05
N PHE A 93 -9.92 30.59 24.04
CA PHE A 93 -11.04 29.81 23.50
C PHE A 93 -11.83 29.07 24.60
N ASP A 94 -11.16 28.56 25.63
CA ASP A 94 -11.78 27.84 26.75
C ASP A 94 -12.68 28.71 27.63
N SER A 95 -12.49 30.03 27.60
CA SER A 95 -13.28 30.97 28.40
C SER A 95 -14.58 31.40 27.70
N TRP A 96 -14.80 30.99 26.45
CA TRP A 96 -15.95 31.41 25.65
C TRP A 96 -17.23 30.68 26.04
N ASP A 97 -18.37 31.24 25.64
CA ASP A 97 -19.67 30.60 25.79
C ASP A 97 -19.72 29.25 25.04
N GLU A 98 -20.30 28.25 25.67
CA GLU A 98 -20.37 26.88 25.14
C GLU A 98 -21.10 26.81 23.80
N ASN A 99 -22.12 27.63 23.57
CA ASN A 99 -22.83 27.64 22.29
C ASN A 99 -21.95 28.18 21.16
N VAL A 100 -21.11 29.18 21.47
CA VAL A 100 -20.16 29.77 20.52
C VAL A 100 -19.03 28.78 20.21
N LYS A 101 -18.52 28.07 21.22
CA LYS A 101 -17.53 27.00 21.04
C LYS A 101 -18.06 25.88 20.14
N HIS A 102 -19.28 25.41 20.40
CA HIS A 102 -19.91 24.36 19.60
C HIS A 102 -20.12 24.79 18.14
N ALA A 103 -20.64 26.00 17.91
CA ALA A 103 -20.87 26.50 16.55
C ALA A 103 -19.58 26.65 15.73
N LEU A 104 -18.50 27.11 16.36
CA LEU A 104 -17.19 27.25 15.70
C LEU A 104 -16.51 25.90 15.46
N LEU A 105 -16.59 24.99 16.42
CA LEU A 105 -16.09 23.63 16.27
C LEU A 105 -16.81 22.89 15.13
N ASP A 106 -18.13 23.01 15.04
CA ASP A 106 -18.92 22.42 13.95
C ASP A 106 -18.57 23.02 12.59
N ARG A 107 -18.32 24.34 12.54
CA ARG A 107 -17.85 25.02 11.33
C ARG A 107 -16.48 24.52 10.89
N GLU A 108 -15.52 24.40 11.81
CA GLU A 108 -14.18 23.88 11.52
C GLU A 108 -14.19 22.39 11.17
N LEU A 109 -15.03 21.59 11.82
CA LEU A 109 -15.25 20.22 11.41
C LEU A 109 -15.77 20.16 9.98
N LYS A 110 -16.76 20.99 9.62
CA LYS A 110 -17.32 21.05 8.26
C LYS A 110 -16.27 21.45 7.22
N THR A 111 -15.41 22.44 7.50
CA THR A 111 -14.32 22.82 6.58
C THR A 111 -13.28 21.71 6.41
N LEU A 112 -12.93 20.99 7.48
CA LEU A 112 -12.02 19.84 7.42
C LEU A 112 -12.63 18.65 6.67
N PHE A 113 -13.92 18.36 6.87
CA PHE A 113 -14.64 17.33 6.12
C PHE A 113 -14.75 17.68 4.63
N SER A 114 -15.04 18.95 4.28
CA SER A 114 -15.07 19.39 2.88
C SER A 114 -13.70 19.32 2.20
N ARG A 115 -12.61 19.69 2.89
CA ARG A 115 -11.24 19.53 2.39
C ARG A 115 -10.84 18.06 2.24
N GLN A 116 -11.34 17.18 3.09
CA GLN A 116 -11.16 15.74 2.91
C GLN A 116 -11.98 15.21 1.74
N SER A 117 -13.22 15.67 1.52
CA SER A 117 -14.06 15.23 0.39
C SER A 117 -13.46 15.56 -0.98
N VAL A 118 -12.83 16.73 -1.12
CA VAL A 118 -12.12 17.11 -2.37
C VAL A 118 -10.86 16.26 -2.58
N ASN A 119 -10.29 15.70 -1.51
CA ASN A 119 -9.15 14.77 -1.54
C ASN A 119 -9.54 13.27 -1.42
N ALA A 120 -10.83 12.94 -1.29
CA ALA A 120 -11.34 11.61 -0.96
C ALA A 120 -12.34 11.06 -2.00
N SER A 121 -12.25 11.49 -3.26
CA SER A 121 -12.84 10.79 -4.41
C SER A 121 -12.19 9.43 -4.71
N SER A 122 -11.41 8.87 -3.78
CA SER A 122 -10.93 7.49 -3.77
C SER A 122 -11.31 6.79 -2.46
N LYS A 123 -12.60 6.58 -2.22
CA LYS A 123 -13.04 5.58 -1.23
C LYS A 123 -13.13 4.21 -1.90
N ARG A 124 -12.27 3.27 -1.47
CA ARG A 124 -12.42 1.84 -1.78
C ARG A 124 -13.54 1.26 -0.91
N PRO A 125 -14.45 0.42 -1.46
CA PRO A 125 -15.37 -0.35 -0.65
C PRO A 125 -14.60 -1.36 0.19
N THR A 126 -14.89 -1.39 1.48
CA THR A 126 -14.60 -2.51 2.37
C THR A 126 -15.77 -3.49 2.33
N THR A 127 -15.43 -4.78 2.38
CA THR A 127 -16.29 -5.97 2.60
C THR A 127 -16.69 -6.71 1.32
N GLY A 128 -16.02 -7.84 1.07
CA GLY A 128 -16.56 -9.09 0.47
C GLY A 128 -17.20 -9.11 -0.91
N GLU A 129 -17.78 -8.03 -1.40
CA GLU A 129 -18.39 -7.94 -2.72
C GLU A 129 -17.30 -7.62 -3.75
N SER A 130 -17.26 -8.40 -4.83
CA SER A 130 -16.46 -8.06 -5.99
C SER A 130 -16.87 -6.66 -6.47
N VAL A 131 -15.96 -5.69 -6.33
CA VAL A 131 -16.13 -4.31 -6.84
C VAL A 131 -16.19 -4.29 -8.38
N TYR A 132 -16.01 -5.44 -9.01
CA TYR A 132 -15.96 -5.66 -10.43
C TYR A 132 -17.20 -6.43 -10.90
N LEU A 133 -17.80 -5.97 -11.99
CA LEU A 133 -18.70 -6.77 -12.82
C LEU A 133 -17.90 -7.34 -13.99
N ASP A 134 -18.25 -8.55 -14.43
CA ASP A 134 -17.73 -9.06 -15.70
C ASP A 134 -18.25 -8.17 -16.83
N ASN A 135 -17.35 -7.76 -17.73
CA ASN A 135 -17.70 -6.87 -18.83
C ASN A 135 -18.51 -7.65 -19.88
N PRO A 136 -19.77 -7.30 -20.15
CA PRO A 136 -20.55 -7.95 -21.20
C PRO A 136 -20.03 -7.66 -22.61
N ASN A 137 -19.29 -6.55 -22.78
CA ASN A 137 -18.76 -6.08 -24.06
C ASN A 137 -17.22 -6.03 -24.01
N THR A 138 -16.57 -7.18 -23.95
CA THR A 138 -15.10 -7.25 -23.86
C THR A 138 -14.39 -6.65 -25.07
N ASP A 139 -15.03 -6.67 -26.24
CA ASP A 139 -14.48 -6.15 -27.49
C ASP A 139 -14.64 -4.64 -27.67
N GLN A 140 -15.21 -3.95 -26.68
CA GLN A 140 -15.30 -2.49 -26.71
C GLN A 140 -13.90 -1.87 -26.57
N PRO A 141 -13.44 -1.05 -27.55
CA PRO A 141 -12.17 -0.38 -27.46
C PRO A 141 -12.25 0.82 -26.50
N HIS A 142 -11.23 0.97 -25.66
CA HIS A 142 -11.09 2.10 -24.74
C HIS A 142 -9.76 2.84 -24.97
N SER A 143 -9.81 4.17 -24.91
CA SER A 143 -8.62 5.02 -24.95
C SER A 143 -7.90 5.02 -23.61
N ILE A 144 -6.57 5.14 -23.62
CA ILE A 144 -5.76 5.32 -22.40
C ILE A 144 -6.20 6.51 -21.53
N ASN A 145 -6.91 7.48 -22.12
CA ASN A 145 -7.44 8.68 -21.46
C ASN A 145 -8.70 8.49 -20.63
N GLU A 146 -9.34 7.33 -20.71
CA GLU A 146 -10.54 7.06 -19.95
C GLU A 146 -10.26 6.80 -18.47
N ASN A 147 -11.33 6.86 -17.67
CA ASN A 147 -11.27 6.56 -16.25
C ASN A 147 -11.46 5.06 -16.01
N PHE A 148 -10.38 4.40 -15.60
CA PHE A 148 -10.33 2.95 -15.38
C PHE A 148 -10.49 2.52 -13.92
N VAL A 149 -11.06 3.37 -13.08
CA VAL A 149 -11.36 3.04 -11.68
C VAL A 149 -12.26 1.78 -11.62
N PHE A 150 -11.84 0.80 -10.80
CA PHE A 150 -12.50 -0.51 -10.67
C PHE A 150 -12.67 -1.31 -11.98
N SER A 151 -11.72 -1.17 -12.90
CA SER A 151 -11.68 -1.98 -14.12
C SER A 151 -10.44 -2.87 -14.19
N LYS A 152 -10.53 -3.92 -15.02
CA LYS A 152 -9.44 -4.88 -15.22
C LYS A 152 -9.21 -5.12 -16.71
N PRO A 153 -8.00 -4.85 -17.24
CA PRO A 153 -7.67 -5.10 -18.63
C PRO A 153 -7.46 -6.61 -18.85
N TYR A 154 -7.71 -7.07 -20.06
CA TYR A 154 -7.32 -8.43 -20.49
C TYR A 154 -6.52 -8.44 -21.79
N LYS A 155 -6.68 -7.41 -22.62
CA LYS A 155 -5.96 -7.24 -23.88
C LYS A 155 -5.65 -5.76 -24.07
N ILE A 156 -4.51 -5.48 -24.69
CA ILE A 156 -4.22 -4.17 -25.28
C ILE A 156 -3.81 -4.36 -26.73
N GLU A 157 -4.05 -3.36 -27.54
CA GLU A 157 -3.47 -3.21 -28.87
C GLU A 157 -2.53 -2.01 -28.81
N PHE A 158 -1.28 -2.21 -29.22
CA PHE A 158 -0.24 -1.20 -29.16
C PHE A 158 0.62 -1.28 -30.42
N LEU A 159 0.75 -0.17 -31.16
CA LEU A 159 1.49 -0.11 -32.44
C LEU A 159 1.03 -1.22 -33.41
N SER A 160 -0.29 -1.38 -33.56
CA SER A 160 -0.94 -2.41 -34.39
C SER A 160 -0.61 -3.87 -33.99
N LYS A 161 -0.17 -4.12 -32.74
CA LYS A 161 0.08 -5.47 -32.21
C LYS A 161 -0.79 -5.73 -30.99
N GLU A 162 -1.36 -6.94 -30.93
CA GLU A 162 -2.17 -7.36 -29.79
C GLU A 162 -1.34 -8.03 -28.71
N TYR A 163 -1.64 -7.71 -27.45
CA TYR A 163 -0.99 -8.27 -26.27
C TYR A 163 -2.02 -8.67 -25.22
N ALA A 164 -1.92 -9.90 -24.74
CA ALA A 164 -2.69 -10.37 -23.59
C ALA A 164 -2.07 -9.85 -22.28
N VAL A 165 -2.89 -9.29 -21.41
CA VAL A 165 -2.47 -8.70 -20.12
C VAL A 165 -3.40 -9.18 -19.01
N LYS A 166 -2.91 -9.33 -17.77
CA LYS A 166 -3.77 -9.78 -16.64
C LYS A 166 -4.15 -8.64 -15.72
N ASN A 167 -3.39 -7.55 -15.74
CA ASN A 167 -3.54 -6.42 -14.83
C ASN A 167 -2.80 -5.18 -15.39
N TRP A 168 -2.99 -4.03 -14.76
CA TRP A 168 -2.38 -2.76 -15.17
C TRP A 168 -0.85 -2.72 -15.10
N ARG A 169 -0.21 -3.58 -14.29
CA ARG A 169 1.25 -3.70 -14.27
C ARG A 169 1.75 -4.36 -15.55
N ASP A 170 1.06 -5.41 -15.99
CA ASP A 170 1.39 -6.11 -17.23
C ASP A 170 1.27 -5.16 -18.43
N VAL A 171 0.24 -4.29 -18.44
CA VAL A 171 0.09 -3.22 -19.46
C VAL A 171 1.34 -2.33 -19.51
N LEU A 172 1.78 -1.80 -18.36
CA LEU A 172 2.99 -0.98 -18.29
C LEU A 172 4.23 -1.74 -18.75
N CYS A 173 4.43 -2.99 -18.31
CA CYS A 173 5.57 -3.81 -18.70
C CYS A 173 5.58 -4.08 -20.21
N VAL A 174 4.43 -4.38 -20.82
CA VAL A 174 4.35 -4.64 -22.26
C VAL A 174 4.75 -3.39 -23.04
N ILE A 175 4.16 -2.24 -22.72
CA ILE A 175 4.46 -0.97 -23.41
C ILE A 175 5.93 -0.61 -23.24
N ALA A 176 6.43 -0.59 -22.00
CA ALA A 176 7.82 -0.25 -21.70
C ALA A 176 8.81 -1.18 -22.41
N ASN A 177 8.58 -2.50 -22.35
CA ASN A 177 9.46 -3.47 -22.96
C ASN A 177 9.42 -3.41 -24.49
N SER A 178 8.25 -3.21 -25.10
CA SER A 178 8.12 -3.04 -26.55
C SER A 178 8.88 -1.81 -27.05
N LEU A 179 8.72 -0.67 -26.37
CA LEU A 179 9.43 0.57 -26.72
C LEU A 179 10.94 0.46 -26.52
N TYR A 180 11.36 -0.08 -25.37
CA TYR A 180 12.78 -0.20 -25.04
C TYR A 180 13.52 -1.19 -25.93
N THR A 181 12.85 -2.27 -26.34
CA THR A 181 13.43 -3.27 -27.26
C THR A 181 13.64 -2.67 -28.64
N ASP A 182 12.74 -1.80 -29.10
CA ASP A 182 12.84 -1.13 -30.39
C ASP A 182 13.91 -0.02 -30.38
N ASN A 183 13.87 0.86 -29.38
CA ASN A 183 14.87 1.92 -29.22
C ASN A 183 15.09 2.27 -27.73
N PRO A 184 16.18 1.83 -27.09
CA PRO A 184 16.41 2.13 -25.67
C PRO A 184 16.82 3.58 -25.38
N ALA A 185 17.26 4.34 -26.40
CA ALA A 185 17.90 5.64 -26.20
C ALA A 185 17.00 6.72 -25.54
N PRO A 186 15.71 6.90 -25.92
CA PRO A 186 14.86 7.92 -25.31
C PRO A 186 14.65 7.69 -23.81
N LEU A 187 14.40 6.44 -23.40
CA LEU A 187 14.19 6.12 -21.99
C LEU A 187 15.48 6.26 -21.17
N ASN A 188 16.60 5.79 -21.69
CA ASN A 188 17.88 5.94 -20.99
C ASN A 188 18.27 7.42 -20.85
N SER A 189 18.06 8.23 -21.89
CA SER A 189 18.27 9.67 -21.83
C SER A 189 17.36 10.34 -20.79
N TYR A 190 16.08 9.95 -20.74
CA TYR A 190 15.16 10.43 -19.71
C TYR A 190 15.66 10.09 -18.30
N ILE A 191 16.10 8.85 -18.06
CA ILE A 191 16.57 8.40 -16.73
C ILE A 191 17.85 9.12 -16.31
N VAL A 192 18.82 9.27 -17.21
CA VAL A 192 20.09 9.96 -16.93
C VAL A 192 19.86 11.43 -16.59
N ASN A 193 18.85 12.06 -17.19
CA ASN A 193 18.51 13.47 -16.97
C ASN A 193 17.46 13.68 -15.86
N ASP A 194 16.96 12.61 -15.21
CA ASP A 194 15.97 12.72 -14.13
C ASP A 194 16.63 13.03 -12.78
N ASP A 195 16.77 14.31 -12.47
CA ASP A 195 17.31 14.81 -11.18
C ASP A 195 16.30 14.77 -10.03
N SER A 196 15.12 14.15 -10.22
CA SER A 196 14.10 14.14 -9.18
C SER A 196 14.50 13.27 -7.99
N LYS A 197 14.13 13.71 -6.77
CA LYS A 197 14.37 12.94 -5.53
C LYS A 197 13.67 11.57 -5.50
N LYS A 198 12.73 11.33 -6.41
CA LYS A 198 11.90 10.13 -6.53
C LYS A 198 11.66 9.84 -8.02
N PRO A 199 12.69 9.38 -8.74
CA PRO A 199 12.58 9.16 -10.17
C PRO A 199 11.55 8.06 -10.43
N LYS A 200 10.90 8.16 -11.59
CA LYS A 200 9.82 7.23 -11.97
C LYS A 200 10.36 5.92 -12.49
N PHE A 201 11.52 5.97 -13.13
CA PHE A 201 12.23 4.86 -13.71
C PHE A 201 13.69 4.95 -13.26
N ALA A 202 14.34 3.81 -13.04
CA ALA A 202 15.73 3.76 -12.61
C ALA A 202 16.42 2.51 -13.13
N GLU A 203 17.73 2.58 -13.37
CA GLU A 203 18.56 1.44 -13.78
C GLU A 203 18.83 0.44 -12.63
N SER A 204 18.36 0.76 -11.42
CA SER A 204 18.45 -0.10 -10.24
C SER A 204 17.24 0.05 -9.33
N ILE A 205 17.02 -0.92 -8.46
CA ILE A 205 15.96 -0.87 -7.45
C ILE A 205 16.30 0.18 -6.39
N LEU A 206 15.47 1.20 -6.26
CA LEU A 206 15.68 2.26 -5.28
C LEU A 206 15.15 1.88 -3.88
N PRO A 207 15.77 2.36 -2.79
CA PRO A 207 15.35 2.04 -1.42
C PRO A 207 13.91 2.44 -1.07
N ASN A 208 13.35 3.41 -1.80
CA ASN A 208 12.00 3.91 -1.58
C ASN A 208 10.92 3.15 -2.37
N TYR A 209 11.29 2.19 -3.23
CA TYR A 209 10.34 1.37 -3.98
C TYR A 209 9.70 0.35 -3.05
N ARG A 210 8.36 0.39 -2.93
CA ARG A 210 7.62 -0.53 -2.06
C ARG A 210 7.41 -1.89 -2.72
N ARG A 211 7.18 -1.91 -4.03
CA ARG A 211 7.02 -3.12 -4.84
C ARG A 211 7.74 -2.93 -6.17
N PRO A 212 9.07 -3.04 -6.22
CA PRO A 212 9.81 -2.88 -7.47
C PRO A 212 9.36 -3.91 -8.50
N ILE A 213 9.25 -3.48 -9.75
CA ILE A 213 9.10 -4.35 -10.92
C ILE A 213 10.11 -3.92 -11.98
N GLU A 214 10.60 -4.89 -12.73
CA GLU A 214 11.35 -4.65 -13.94
C GLU A 214 10.36 -4.44 -15.09
N ILE A 215 10.47 -3.31 -15.79
CA ILE A 215 9.55 -2.95 -16.90
C ILE A 215 10.20 -3.13 -18.26
N ALA A 216 11.52 -3.07 -18.32
CA ALA A 216 12.36 -3.34 -19.48
C ALA A 216 13.72 -3.79 -18.96
N LYS A 217 14.56 -4.36 -19.83
CA LYS A 217 15.86 -4.94 -19.43
C LYS A 217 16.72 -3.96 -18.62
N GLY A 218 16.85 -4.23 -17.32
CA GLY A 218 17.63 -3.41 -16.37
C GLY A 218 16.95 -2.12 -15.91
N ILE A 219 15.68 -1.88 -16.26
CA ILE A 219 14.92 -0.68 -15.88
C ILE A 219 13.79 -1.05 -14.92
N TYR A 220 13.74 -0.36 -13.78
CA TYR A 220 12.84 -0.63 -12.67
C TYR A 220 11.92 0.54 -12.34
N THR A 221 10.71 0.23 -11.87
CA THR A 221 9.76 1.20 -11.29
C THR A 221 9.05 0.62 -10.06
N ASP A 222 8.41 1.47 -9.26
CA ASP A 222 7.54 1.04 -8.15
C ASP A 222 6.14 0.69 -8.65
N ALA A 223 5.72 -0.55 -8.43
CA ALA A 223 4.42 -1.09 -8.85
C ALA A 223 3.33 -1.02 -7.77
N ASN A 224 3.61 -0.41 -6.62
CA ASN A 224 2.60 -0.15 -5.59
C ASN A 224 1.73 1.06 -5.95
N ARG A 225 1.08 1.01 -7.12
CA ARG A 225 0.29 2.10 -7.70
C ARG A 225 -1.11 1.63 -8.09
N ASN A 226 -2.06 2.56 -8.19
CA ASN A 226 -3.41 2.29 -8.69
C ASN A 226 -3.43 2.27 -10.24
N ALA A 227 -4.58 1.95 -10.84
CA ALA A 227 -4.74 1.90 -12.30
C ALA A 227 -4.38 3.24 -12.97
N THR A 228 -4.89 4.34 -12.45
CA THR A 228 -4.63 5.70 -12.97
C THR A 228 -3.15 6.04 -12.97
N ASP A 229 -2.45 5.78 -11.85
CA ASP A 229 -1.02 6.02 -11.71
C ASP A 229 -0.19 5.15 -12.67
N MET A 230 -0.62 3.90 -12.91
CA MET A 230 0.04 3.02 -13.90
C MET A 230 -0.13 3.55 -15.32
N LEU A 231 -1.34 3.99 -15.67
CA LEU A 231 -1.61 4.59 -16.98
C LEU A 231 -0.89 5.92 -17.17
N ASN A 232 -0.70 6.70 -16.10
CA ASN A 232 0.13 7.90 -16.15
C ASN A 232 1.60 7.57 -16.44
N LEU A 233 2.11 6.44 -15.95
CA LEU A 233 3.46 5.97 -16.35
C LEU A 233 3.49 5.51 -17.80
N CYS A 234 2.43 4.86 -18.29
CA CYS A 234 2.33 4.50 -19.70
C CYS A 234 2.34 5.74 -20.60
N ARG A 235 1.53 6.76 -20.29
CA ARG A 235 1.53 8.04 -21.03
C ARG A 235 2.89 8.74 -20.99
N LEU A 236 3.55 8.73 -19.83
CA LEU A 236 4.91 9.26 -19.72
C LEU A 236 5.88 8.53 -20.66
N LEU A 237 5.78 7.19 -20.77
CA LEU A 237 6.58 6.44 -21.73
C LEU A 237 6.26 6.84 -23.17
N LEU A 238 4.98 6.94 -23.55
CA LEU A 238 4.61 7.40 -24.89
C LEU A 238 5.17 8.78 -25.19
N GLN A 239 5.07 9.71 -24.24
CA GLN A 239 5.61 11.06 -24.35
C GLN A 239 7.14 11.05 -24.53
N ILE A 240 7.88 10.24 -23.75
CA ILE A 240 9.35 10.09 -23.89
C ILE A 240 9.72 9.65 -25.30
N TYR A 241 8.91 8.78 -25.90
CA TYR A 241 9.14 8.23 -27.24
C TYR A 241 8.46 9.02 -28.36
N SER A 242 7.76 10.12 -28.02
CA SER A 242 6.98 10.93 -28.98
C SER A 242 5.96 10.11 -29.79
N ILE A 243 5.28 9.18 -29.12
CA ILE A 243 4.22 8.35 -29.69
C ILE A 243 2.88 8.90 -29.22
N ASP A 244 1.92 8.97 -30.14
CA ASP A 244 0.58 9.46 -29.84
C ASP A 244 -0.20 8.45 -28.99
N GLU A 245 -1.09 8.97 -28.14
CA GLU A 245 -1.83 8.16 -27.17
C GLU A 245 -2.93 7.28 -27.79
N ASP A 246 -3.30 7.55 -29.05
CA ASP A 246 -4.24 6.77 -29.87
C ASP A 246 -3.64 5.47 -30.39
N GLU A 247 -2.31 5.33 -30.40
CA GLU A 247 -1.60 4.09 -30.70
C GLU A 247 -1.81 2.99 -29.64
N ILE A 248 -2.48 3.32 -28.52
CA ILE A 248 -2.90 2.35 -27.50
C ILE A 248 -4.42 2.25 -27.45
N THR A 249 -4.91 1.03 -27.68
CA THR A 249 -6.29 0.64 -27.38
C THR A 249 -6.33 -0.40 -26.28
N ILE A 250 -7.23 -0.20 -25.31
CA ILE A 250 -7.37 -1.07 -24.12
C ILE A 250 -8.70 -1.81 -24.18
N TYR A 251 -8.69 -3.10 -23.83
CA TYR A 251 -9.88 -3.93 -23.74
C TYR A 251 -10.03 -4.50 -22.32
N LEU A 252 -11.25 -4.42 -21.78
CA LEU A 252 -11.53 -4.70 -20.36
C LEU A 252 -12.30 -6.01 -20.19
N SER A 253 -11.84 -6.85 -19.26
CA SER A 253 -12.58 -8.05 -18.83
C SER A 253 -13.55 -7.75 -17.71
N LYS A 254 -13.28 -6.68 -16.94
CA LYS A 254 -14.12 -6.27 -15.83
C LYS A 254 -14.26 -4.76 -15.79
N ILE A 255 -15.44 -4.30 -15.41
CA ILE A 255 -15.82 -2.88 -15.33
C ILE A 255 -16.35 -2.54 -13.92
N ALA A 256 -16.43 -1.25 -13.63
CA ALA A 256 -17.01 -0.77 -12.38
C ALA A 256 -18.48 -1.18 -12.28
N LYS A 257 -18.91 -1.55 -11.07
CA LYS A 257 -20.34 -1.68 -10.74
C LYS A 257 -20.91 -0.26 -10.73
N ASN A 258 -21.69 0.10 -11.75
CA ASN A 258 -22.41 1.38 -11.73
C ASN A 258 -23.39 1.35 -10.55
N GLU A 259 -23.28 2.33 -9.64
CA GLU A 259 -24.30 2.62 -8.62
C GLU A 259 -25.47 3.40 -9.24
#